data_AF-A0A944GKV0-F1
#
_entry.id   AF-A0A944GKV0-F1
#
_cell.length_a   1.000
_cell.length_b   1.000
_cell.length_c   1.000
_cell.angle_alpha   90.00
_cell.angle_beta   90.00
_cell.angle_gamma   90.00
#
_symmetry.space_group_name_H-M   'P 1'
#
loop_
_entity.id
_entity.type
_entity.pdbx_description
1 polymer ?
#
loop_
_entity_poly.entity_id
_entity_poly.type
_entity_poly.pdbx_seq_one_letter_code
_entity_poly.pdbx_strand_id
1 'polypeptide(L)'
;MAKQNNKQARTTVDEVNETLTSWEQKLENNRKLIYGGVGAIVAVFAAVAIFIMVRNNGMQDAQNMVNKADMEYVTKGDSAGLAAYKKAANESYAPANRAAQMAATILYKQKKYDEAIQLLEGSSFNGKIMGPAAQSLLADCYVNKKNYDKAISNYDKAIKQAGDNESLTPIIMKKKATVLHATKKYDDELAVYEAMKTQFPRTALGMNIDKYIERAKASK
;
A
#
# COMPACT_ATOMS: atom_id res chain seq x y z
N MET A 1 -66.71 0.78 56.33
CA MET A 1 -66.36 2.20 56.11
C MET A 1 -64.89 2.28 55.74
N ALA A 2 -64.59 2.97 54.64
CA ALA A 2 -63.32 2.92 53.92
C ALA A 2 -62.28 3.90 54.47
N LYS A 3 -61.00 3.50 54.44
CA LYS A 3 -59.84 4.36 54.73
C LYS A 3 -59.64 5.34 53.56
N GLN A 4 -59.67 6.65 53.83
CA GLN A 4 -59.23 7.66 52.87
C GLN A 4 -57.72 7.87 52.98
N ASN A 5 -57.02 7.46 51.92
CA ASN A 5 -55.62 7.78 51.63
C ASN A 5 -55.49 9.27 51.30
N ASN A 6 -54.84 10.06 52.17
CA ASN A 6 -54.43 11.41 51.83
C ASN A 6 -53.05 11.35 51.13
N LYS A 7 -53.04 11.12 49.82
CA LYS A 7 -51.84 11.34 48.98
C LYS A 7 -51.76 12.85 48.71
N GLN A 8 -50.80 13.53 49.32
CA GLN A 8 -50.45 14.92 48.97
C GLN A 8 -50.25 15.04 47.45
N ALA A 9 -50.92 16.00 46.83
CA ALA A 9 -50.77 16.30 45.41
C ALA A 9 -49.37 16.89 45.17
N ARG A 10 -48.49 16.09 44.58
CA ARG A 10 -47.17 16.54 44.11
C ARG A 10 -47.37 17.51 42.95
N THR A 11 -46.74 18.68 43.01
CA THR A 11 -46.73 19.58 41.86
C THR A 11 -45.68 19.11 40.86
N THR A 12 -45.84 19.44 39.58
CA THR A 12 -44.84 19.17 38.53
C THR A 12 -43.47 19.76 38.87
N VAL A 13 -43.43 20.85 39.64
CA VAL A 13 -42.19 21.47 40.13
C VAL A 13 -41.50 20.59 41.18
N ASP A 14 -42.26 19.91 42.05
CA ASP A 14 -41.70 19.01 43.06
C ASP A 14 -41.08 17.75 42.44
N GLU A 15 -41.71 17.21 41.39
CA GLU A 15 -41.16 16.07 40.64
C GLU A 15 -39.88 16.46 39.88
N VAL A 16 -39.84 17.67 39.31
CA VAL A 16 -38.63 18.20 38.66
C VAL A 16 -37.51 18.43 39.69
N ASN A 17 -37.83 18.94 40.88
CA ASN A 17 -36.82 19.13 41.93
C ASN A 17 -36.28 17.80 42.48
N GLU A 18 -37.13 16.82 42.79
CA GLU A 18 -36.67 15.50 43.27
C GLU A 18 -35.81 14.78 42.22
N THR A 19 -36.18 14.88 40.93
CA THR A 19 -35.37 14.31 39.86
C THR A 19 -34.01 14.98 39.81
N LEU A 20 -33.93 16.32 39.80
CA LEU A 20 -32.67 17.08 39.86
C LEU A 20 -31.79 16.66 41.05
N THR A 21 -32.34 16.62 42.27
CA THR A 21 -31.59 16.20 43.47
C THR A 21 -31.10 14.74 43.36
N SER A 22 -31.86 13.85 42.72
CA SER A 22 -31.42 12.47 42.49
C SER A 22 -30.26 12.36 41.49
N TRP A 23 -30.23 13.24 40.48
CA TRP A 23 -29.12 13.33 39.52
C TRP A 23 -27.88 13.91 40.18
N GLU A 24 -28.05 14.92 41.04
CA GLU A 24 -26.98 15.51 41.86
C GLU A 24 -26.36 14.46 42.79
N GLN A 25 -27.17 13.72 43.56
CA GLN A 25 -26.67 12.65 44.44
C GLN A 25 -25.96 11.53 43.67
N LYS A 26 -26.45 11.15 42.48
CA LYS A 26 -25.80 10.13 41.63
C LYS A 26 -24.47 10.62 41.05
N LEU A 27 -24.37 11.89 40.69
CA LEU A 27 -23.12 12.54 40.27
C LEU A 27 -22.13 12.60 41.43
N GLU A 28 -22.58 12.98 42.62
CA GLU A 28 -21.73 13.14 43.79
C GLU A 28 -21.20 11.80 44.32
N ASN A 29 -22.06 10.77 44.39
CA ASN A 29 -21.66 9.42 44.80
C ASN A 29 -20.72 8.75 43.79
N ASN A 30 -20.84 9.07 42.50
CA ASN A 30 -20.01 8.48 41.45
C ASN A 30 -18.92 9.43 40.92
N ARG A 31 -18.69 10.58 41.56
CA ARG A 31 -17.78 11.63 41.03
C ARG A 31 -16.39 11.09 40.70
N LYS A 32 -15.83 10.20 41.53
CA LYS A 32 -14.50 9.60 41.31
C LYS A 32 -14.49 8.70 40.07
N LEU A 33 -15.56 7.94 39.84
CA LEU A 33 -15.72 7.10 38.66
C LEU A 33 -15.96 7.94 37.40
N ILE A 34 -16.77 9.01 37.49
CA ILE A 34 -17.05 9.92 36.38
C ILE A 34 -15.78 10.70 35.99
N TYR A 35 -15.09 11.34 36.94
CA TYR A 35 -13.82 12.03 36.67
C TYR A 35 -12.73 11.05 36.20
N GLY A 36 -12.69 9.84 36.74
CA GLY A 36 -11.78 8.79 36.28
C GLY A 36 -12.07 8.38 34.83
N GLY A 37 -13.34 8.20 34.48
CA GLY A 37 -13.79 7.87 33.12
C GLY A 37 -13.50 8.99 32.12
N VAL A 38 -13.83 10.24 32.46
CA VAL A 38 -13.53 11.41 31.62
C VAL A 38 -12.02 11.58 31.46
N GLY A 39 -11.24 11.44 32.55
CA GLY A 39 -9.78 11.50 32.51
C GLY A 39 -9.18 10.42 31.61
N ALA A 40 -9.69 9.19 31.69
CA ALA A 40 -9.26 8.10 30.81
C ALA A 40 -9.56 8.39 29.34
N ILE A 41 -10.74 8.91 29.03
CA ILE A 41 -11.12 9.29 27.66
C ILE A 41 -10.18 10.38 27.11
N VAL A 42 -9.93 11.44 27.90
CA VAL A 42 -9.01 12.53 27.50
C VAL A 42 -7.59 11.99 27.28
N ALA A 43 -7.10 11.11 28.15
CA ALA A 43 -5.79 10.49 28.00
C ALA A 43 -5.67 9.67 26.71
N VAL A 44 -6.72 8.91 26.36
CA VAL A 44 -6.76 8.16 25.10
C VAL A 44 -6.75 9.11 23.89
N PHE A 45 -7.56 10.17 23.90
CA PHE A 45 -7.55 11.17 22.82
C PHE A 45 -6.20 11.87 22.68
N ALA A 46 -5.56 12.24 23.79
CA ALA A 46 -4.22 12.84 23.78
C ALA A 46 -3.17 11.87 23.20
N ALA A 47 -3.20 10.60 23.61
CA ALA A 47 -2.30 9.58 23.08
C ALA A 47 -2.49 9.37 21.57
N VAL A 48 -3.74 9.32 21.09
CA VAL A 48 -4.06 9.21 19.66
C VAL A 48 -3.59 10.44 18.89
N ALA A 49 -3.80 11.65 19.42
CA ALA A 49 -3.35 12.89 18.79
C ALA A 49 -1.82 12.97 18.69
N ILE A 50 -1.11 12.62 19.77
CA ILE A 50 0.36 12.55 19.78
C ILE A 50 0.85 11.51 18.76
N PHE A 51 0.23 10.32 18.72
CA PHE A 51 0.59 9.28 17.76
C PHE A 51 0.42 9.76 16.31
N ILE A 52 -0.69 10.43 15.99
CA ILE A 52 -0.93 11.00 14.65
C ILE A 52 0.11 12.06 14.31
N MET A 53 0.44 12.97 15.25
CA MET A 53 1.44 14.01 15.02
C MET A 53 2.83 13.43 14.76
N VAL A 54 3.30 12.50 15.60
CA VAL A 54 4.60 11.85 15.43
C VAL A 54 4.68 11.13 14.09
N ARG A 55 3.62 10.39 13.72
CA ARG A 55 3.55 9.68 12.45
C ARG A 55 3.55 10.64 11.26
N ASN A 56 2.79 11.73 11.33
CA ASN A 56 2.72 12.70 10.24
C ASN A 56 4.05 13.43 10.04
N ASN A 57 4.73 13.82 11.12
CA ASN A 57 6.06 14.44 11.04
C ASN A 57 7.07 13.47 10.42
N GLY A 58 7.11 12.22 10.88
CA GLY A 58 8.01 11.22 10.30
C GLY A 58 7.73 10.91 8.83
N MET A 59 6.45 10.88 8.42
CA MET A 59 6.07 10.78 7.01
C MET A 59 6.57 11.96 6.18
N GLN A 60 6.48 13.19 6.71
CA GLN A 60 7.01 14.39 6.02
C GLN A 60 8.53 14.35 5.92
N ASP A 61 9.23 13.97 6.98
CA ASP A 61 10.70 13.87 6.97
C ASP A 61 11.19 12.86 5.94
N ALA A 62 10.58 11.67 5.91
CA ALA A 62 10.88 10.65 4.90
C ALA A 62 10.60 11.18 3.49
N GLN A 63 9.47 11.86 3.28
CA GLN A 63 9.14 12.45 1.98
C GLN A 63 10.14 13.54 1.57
N ASN A 64 10.59 14.39 2.50
CA ASN A 64 11.59 15.42 2.24
C ASN A 64 12.94 14.80 1.85
N MET A 65 13.32 13.67 2.46
CA MET A 65 14.52 12.93 2.06
C MET A 65 14.40 12.35 0.65
N VAL A 66 13.22 11.82 0.29
CA VAL A 66 12.94 11.37 -1.07
C VAL A 66 13.01 12.53 -2.06
N ASN A 67 12.38 13.68 -1.76
CA ASN A 67 12.40 14.86 -2.62
C ASN A 67 13.83 15.38 -2.84
N LYS A 68 14.66 15.37 -1.79
CA LYS A 68 16.07 15.73 -1.90
C LYS A 68 16.83 14.72 -2.77
N ALA A 69 16.53 13.44 -2.67
CA ALA A 69 17.12 12.42 -3.52
C ALA A 69 16.70 12.56 -5.00
N ASP A 70 15.43 12.91 -5.26
CA ASP A 70 14.96 13.26 -6.61
C ASP A 70 15.75 14.45 -7.18
N MET A 71 15.99 15.49 -6.37
CA MET A 71 16.81 16.64 -6.78
C MET A 71 18.26 16.26 -7.06
N GLU A 72 18.90 15.46 -6.21
CA GLU A 72 20.27 14.96 -6.44
C GLU A 72 20.36 14.12 -7.72
N TYR A 73 19.36 13.27 -7.97
CA TYR A 73 19.27 12.48 -9.19
C TYR A 73 19.19 13.36 -10.45
N VAL A 74 18.28 14.34 -10.46
CA VAL A 74 18.06 15.22 -11.62
C VAL A 74 19.24 16.15 -11.86
N THR A 75 19.87 16.67 -10.80
CA THR A 75 20.92 17.70 -10.92
C THR A 75 22.33 17.13 -11.06
N LYS A 76 22.60 15.95 -10.50
CA LYS A 76 23.96 15.36 -10.46
C LYS A 76 24.03 13.95 -11.05
N GLY A 77 22.91 13.40 -11.51
CA GLY A 77 22.83 12.13 -12.22
C GLY A 77 22.79 10.88 -11.33
N ASP A 78 22.91 9.72 -11.99
CA ASP A 78 22.66 8.41 -11.41
C ASP A 78 23.48 8.11 -10.14
N SER A 79 24.77 8.45 -10.10
CA SER A 79 25.63 8.14 -8.95
C SER A 79 25.24 8.90 -7.68
N ALA A 80 25.00 10.20 -7.80
CA ALA A 80 24.58 11.04 -6.68
C ALA A 80 23.14 10.69 -6.24
N GLY A 81 22.24 10.52 -7.21
CA GLY A 81 20.88 10.07 -6.96
C GLY A 81 20.83 8.72 -6.24
N LEU A 82 21.63 7.74 -6.67
CA LEU A 82 21.68 6.42 -6.03
C LEU A 82 22.09 6.51 -4.55
N ALA A 83 23.13 7.29 -4.24
CA ALA A 83 23.57 7.49 -2.86
C ALA A 83 22.47 8.14 -2.01
N ALA A 84 21.80 9.16 -2.55
CA ALA A 84 20.72 9.86 -1.86
C ALA A 84 19.48 8.96 -1.66
N TYR A 85 19.08 8.19 -2.67
CA TYR A 85 17.96 7.25 -2.56
C TYR A 85 18.26 6.11 -1.58
N LYS A 86 19.47 5.53 -1.60
CA LYS A 86 19.85 4.51 -0.61
C LYS A 86 19.76 5.07 0.82
N LYS A 87 20.14 6.34 1.03
CA LYS A 87 19.98 7.00 2.33
C LYS A 87 18.51 7.16 2.70
N ALA A 88 17.67 7.65 1.78
CA ALA A 88 16.23 7.83 2.01
C ALA A 88 15.46 6.51 2.19
N ALA A 89 15.96 5.40 1.63
CA ALA A 89 15.37 4.07 1.77
C ALA A 89 15.52 3.48 3.18
N ASN A 90 16.39 4.03 4.03
CA ASN A 90 16.56 3.58 5.41
C ASN A 90 15.52 4.17 6.38
N GLU A 91 14.68 5.09 5.91
CA GLU A 91 13.59 5.66 6.71
C GLU A 91 12.50 4.62 6.99
N SER A 92 11.82 4.74 8.13
CA SER A 92 10.82 3.74 8.58
C SER A 92 9.41 3.96 8.01
N TYR A 93 9.22 5.01 7.21
CA TYR A 93 7.91 5.44 6.73
C TYR A 93 7.68 5.09 5.26
N ALA A 94 6.41 5.01 4.84
CA ALA A 94 6.02 4.58 3.50
C ALA A 94 6.77 5.27 2.32
N PRO A 95 7.12 6.57 2.37
CA PRO A 95 7.90 7.21 1.31
C PRO A 95 9.26 6.56 1.04
N ALA A 96 9.89 5.94 2.05
CA ALA A 96 11.16 5.24 1.93
C ALA A 96 11.12 4.13 0.87
N ASN A 97 9.98 3.46 0.73
CA ASN A 97 9.79 2.43 -0.29
C ASN A 97 9.96 3.01 -1.71
N ARG A 98 9.47 4.24 -1.96
CA ARG A 98 9.69 4.91 -3.26
C ARG A 98 11.18 5.09 -3.53
N ALA A 99 11.94 5.54 -2.52
CA ALA A 99 13.38 5.70 -2.65
C ALA A 99 14.09 4.36 -2.92
N ALA A 100 13.68 3.27 -2.25
CA ALA A 100 14.18 1.94 -2.52
C ALA A 100 13.93 1.51 -3.98
N GLN A 101 12.72 1.76 -4.51
CA GLN A 101 12.39 1.47 -5.92
C GLN A 101 13.26 2.29 -6.89
N MET A 102 13.47 3.58 -6.63
CA MET A 102 14.31 4.43 -7.46
C MET A 102 15.78 3.99 -7.43
N ALA A 103 16.31 3.69 -6.25
CA ALA A 103 17.66 3.13 -6.10
C ALA A 103 17.80 1.79 -6.85
N ALA A 104 16.84 0.88 -6.70
CA ALA A 104 16.83 -0.40 -7.41
C ALA A 104 16.77 -0.21 -8.94
N THR A 105 16.04 0.80 -9.43
CA THR A 105 15.98 1.12 -10.87
C THR A 105 17.34 1.56 -11.40
N ILE A 106 18.07 2.39 -10.66
CA ILE A 106 19.43 2.81 -11.03
C ILE A 106 20.39 1.60 -11.00
N LEU A 107 20.33 0.79 -9.96
CA LEU A 107 21.15 -0.42 -9.84
C LEU A 107 20.88 -1.42 -10.97
N TYR A 108 19.62 -1.59 -11.35
CA TYR A 108 19.23 -2.41 -12.50
C TYR A 108 19.86 -1.89 -13.80
N LYS A 109 19.81 -0.57 -14.07
CA LYS A 109 20.48 0.05 -15.24
C LYS A 109 21.99 -0.18 -15.22
N GLN A 110 22.59 -0.18 -14.03
CA GLN A 110 24.01 -0.48 -13.82
C GLN A 110 24.33 -1.98 -13.84
N LYS A 111 23.36 -2.85 -14.14
CA LYS A 111 23.46 -4.31 -14.12
C LYS A 111 23.83 -4.91 -12.75
N LYS A 112 23.64 -4.15 -11.68
CA LYS A 112 23.86 -4.56 -10.29
C LYS A 112 22.60 -5.23 -9.73
N TYR A 113 22.24 -6.35 -10.32
CA TYR A 113 20.95 -7.00 -10.09
C TYR A 113 20.78 -7.50 -8.65
N ASP A 114 21.84 -7.99 -8.01
CA ASP A 114 21.76 -8.48 -6.63
C ASP A 114 21.46 -7.38 -5.62
N GLU A 115 22.12 -6.22 -5.75
CA GLU A 115 21.82 -5.05 -4.91
C GLU A 115 20.39 -4.54 -5.16
N ALA A 116 19.92 -4.56 -6.41
CA ALA A 116 18.55 -4.17 -6.74
C ALA A 116 17.52 -5.13 -6.13
N ILE A 117 17.77 -6.44 -6.20
CA ILE A 117 16.92 -7.48 -5.57
C ILE A 117 16.86 -7.25 -4.06
N GLN A 118 18.01 -7.04 -3.40
CA GLN A 118 18.05 -6.82 -1.95
C GLN A 118 17.18 -5.63 -1.52
N LEU A 119 17.24 -4.51 -2.23
CA LEU A 119 16.40 -3.35 -1.93
C LEU A 119 14.91 -3.61 -2.15
N LEU A 120 14.57 -4.31 -3.24
CA LEU A 120 13.17 -4.60 -3.59
C LEU A 120 12.55 -5.64 -2.65
N GLU A 121 13.29 -6.66 -2.23
CA GLU A 121 12.79 -7.67 -1.29
C GLU A 121 12.73 -7.14 0.15
N GLY A 122 13.58 -6.18 0.51
CA GLY A 122 13.58 -5.54 1.83
C GLY A 122 12.52 -4.44 2.02
N SER A 123 11.74 -4.12 0.98
CA SER A 123 10.80 -2.99 0.98
C SER A 123 9.35 -3.46 0.77
N SER A 124 8.39 -2.67 1.25
CA SER A 124 6.96 -2.97 1.11
C SER A 124 6.30 -2.10 0.05
N PHE A 125 5.91 -2.69 -1.08
CA PHE A 125 5.29 -1.96 -2.20
C PHE A 125 3.79 -2.20 -2.30
N ASN A 126 3.03 -1.19 -1.88
CA ASN A 126 1.57 -1.23 -1.89
C ASN A 126 0.99 -0.44 -3.07
N GLY A 127 -0.33 -0.54 -3.24
CA GLY A 127 -1.08 0.15 -4.29
C GLY A 127 -1.01 -0.54 -5.66
N LYS A 128 -1.86 -0.07 -6.58
CA LYS A 128 -2.07 -0.66 -7.91
C LYS A 128 -1.08 -0.18 -8.99
N ILE A 129 -0.13 0.67 -8.64
CA ILE A 129 0.85 1.24 -9.58
C ILE A 129 2.27 0.96 -9.09
N MET A 130 2.63 1.50 -7.92
CA MET A 130 3.98 1.32 -7.34
C MET A 130 4.30 -0.15 -7.05
N GLY A 131 3.37 -0.87 -6.40
CA GLY A 131 3.47 -2.30 -6.13
C GLY A 131 3.83 -3.15 -7.35
N PRO A 132 2.98 -3.17 -8.39
CA PRO A 132 3.24 -3.92 -9.60
C PRO A 132 4.51 -3.49 -10.33
N ALA A 133 4.82 -2.19 -10.36
CA ALA A 133 6.04 -1.70 -10.99
C ALA A 133 7.30 -2.22 -10.27
N ALA A 134 7.31 -2.22 -8.93
CA ALA A 134 8.44 -2.74 -8.15
C ALA A 134 8.58 -4.27 -8.30
N GLN A 135 7.47 -5.02 -8.28
CA GLN A 135 7.47 -6.46 -8.51
C GLN A 135 7.89 -6.83 -9.93
N SER A 136 7.48 -6.05 -10.94
CA SER A 136 7.93 -6.21 -12.32
C SER A 136 9.44 -5.92 -12.45
N LEU A 137 9.97 -4.92 -11.74
CA LEU A 137 11.40 -4.64 -11.72
C LEU A 137 12.19 -5.78 -11.03
N LEU A 138 11.65 -6.33 -9.94
CA LEU A 138 12.23 -7.49 -9.26
C LEU A 138 12.27 -8.71 -10.20
N ALA A 139 11.18 -8.94 -10.94
CA ALA A 139 11.14 -9.97 -11.98
C ALA A 139 12.18 -9.71 -13.07
N ASP A 140 12.30 -8.48 -13.57
CA ASP A 140 13.31 -8.09 -14.56
C ASP A 140 14.74 -8.37 -14.06
N CYS A 141 15.03 -8.11 -12.77
CA CYS A 141 16.32 -8.47 -12.16
C CYS A 141 16.54 -9.99 -12.20
N TYR A 142 15.54 -10.78 -11.83
CA TYR A 142 15.61 -12.24 -11.87
C TYR A 142 15.77 -12.80 -13.29
N VAL A 143 15.15 -12.18 -14.31
CA VAL A 143 15.37 -12.52 -15.72
C VAL A 143 16.83 -12.37 -16.09
N ASN A 144 17.46 -11.24 -15.73
CA ASN A 144 18.86 -10.99 -16.02
C ASN A 144 19.81 -11.93 -15.26
N LYS A 145 19.38 -12.42 -14.10
CA LYS A 145 20.05 -13.50 -13.36
C LYS A 145 19.74 -14.91 -13.89
N LYS A 146 18.98 -15.03 -14.98
CA LYS A 146 18.50 -16.30 -15.56
C LYS A 146 17.68 -17.16 -14.60
N ASN A 147 17.15 -16.56 -13.52
CA ASN A 147 16.24 -17.23 -12.61
C ASN A 147 14.80 -17.02 -13.10
N TYR A 148 14.46 -17.73 -14.17
CA TYR A 148 13.21 -17.50 -14.89
C TYR A 148 11.97 -17.89 -14.07
N ASP A 149 12.05 -18.89 -13.20
CA ASP A 149 10.92 -19.29 -12.37
C ASP A 149 10.58 -18.22 -11.33
N LYS A 150 11.59 -17.63 -10.67
CA LYS A 150 11.35 -16.46 -9.79
C LYS A 150 10.87 -15.25 -10.56
N ALA A 151 11.36 -15.02 -11.78
CA ALA A 151 10.89 -13.93 -12.61
C ALA A 151 9.39 -14.07 -12.95
N ILE A 152 8.98 -15.25 -13.45
CA ILE A 152 7.58 -15.56 -13.77
C ILE A 152 6.69 -15.36 -12.54
N SER A 153 7.08 -15.90 -11.38
CA SER A 153 6.33 -15.75 -10.14
C SER A 153 6.14 -14.28 -9.72
N ASN A 154 7.17 -13.44 -9.89
CA ASN A 154 7.08 -12.02 -9.56
C ASN A 154 6.25 -11.23 -10.58
N TYR A 155 6.29 -11.59 -11.87
CA TYR A 155 5.36 -11.00 -12.84
C TYR A 155 3.90 -11.38 -12.53
N ASP A 156 3.63 -12.60 -12.08
CA ASP A 156 2.28 -13.01 -11.68
C ASP A 156 1.75 -12.21 -10.49
N LYS A 157 2.59 -11.98 -9.48
CA LYS A 157 2.27 -11.07 -8.36
C LYS A 157 1.97 -9.66 -8.88
N ALA A 158 2.80 -9.15 -9.78
CA ALA A 158 2.66 -7.82 -10.34
C ALA A 158 1.35 -7.66 -11.14
N ILE A 159 1.03 -8.63 -12.01
CA ILE A 159 -0.22 -8.68 -12.78
C ILE A 159 -1.42 -8.71 -11.84
N LYS A 160 -1.42 -9.59 -10.83
CA LYS A 160 -2.50 -9.69 -9.84
C LYS A 160 -2.71 -8.39 -9.08
N GLN A 161 -1.63 -7.73 -8.67
CA GLN A 161 -1.71 -6.48 -7.91
C GLN A 161 -2.11 -5.28 -8.78
N ALA A 162 -1.73 -5.26 -10.06
CA ALA A 162 -2.13 -4.22 -11.02
C ALA A 162 -3.62 -4.34 -11.39
N GLY A 163 -4.14 -5.56 -11.47
CA GLY A 163 -5.53 -5.83 -11.81
C GLY A 163 -5.84 -5.41 -13.25
N ASP A 164 -6.90 -4.64 -13.42
CA ASP A 164 -7.44 -4.14 -14.69
C ASP A 164 -6.77 -2.86 -15.20
N ASN A 165 -5.62 -2.47 -14.65
CA ASN A 165 -4.89 -1.29 -15.12
C ASN A 165 -4.43 -1.46 -16.58
N GLU A 166 -5.19 -0.92 -17.51
CA GLU A 166 -4.96 -1.03 -18.96
C GLU A 166 -3.61 -0.46 -19.42
N SER A 167 -3.01 0.46 -18.64
CA SER A 167 -1.71 1.06 -18.94
C SER A 167 -0.52 0.24 -18.43
N LEU A 168 -0.74 -0.68 -17.50
CA LEU A 168 0.34 -1.39 -16.80
C LEU A 168 0.27 -2.91 -16.97
N THR A 169 -0.91 -3.50 -16.75
CA THR A 169 -1.08 -4.96 -16.75
C THR A 169 -0.67 -5.60 -18.08
N PRO A 170 -1.10 -5.10 -19.26
CA PRO A 170 -0.69 -5.67 -20.55
C PRO A 170 0.82 -5.64 -20.78
N ILE A 171 1.52 -4.61 -20.28
CA ILE A 171 2.97 -4.48 -20.40
C ILE A 171 3.67 -5.57 -19.59
N ILE A 172 3.22 -5.81 -18.36
CA ILE A 172 3.78 -6.83 -17.48
C ILE A 172 3.48 -8.24 -18.03
N MET A 173 2.25 -8.48 -18.51
CA MET A 173 1.87 -9.72 -19.17
C MET A 173 2.78 -10.03 -20.38
N LYS A 174 3.08 -9.03 -21.22
CA LYS A 174 4.00 -9.19 -22.35
C LYS A 174 5.42 -9.54 -21.90
N LYS A 175 5.91 -8.94 -20.82
CA LYS A 175 7.22 -9.30 -20.22
C LYS A 175 7.22 -10.76 -19.75
N LYS A 176 6.19 -11.19 -19.01
CA LYS A 176 6.02 -12.60 -18.59
C LYS A 176 6.03 -13.55 -19.80
N ALA A 177 5.21 -13.27 -20.80
CA ALA A 177 5.11 -14.09 -22.02
C ALA A 177 6.44 -14.20 -22.77
N THR A 178 7.25 -13.13 -22.78
CA THR A 178 8.59 -13.15 -23.38
C THR A 178 9.53 -14.14 -22.66
N VAL A 179 9.45 -14.21 -21.32
CA VAL A 179 10.24 -15.17 -20.53
C VAL A 179 9.73 -16.60 -20.73
N LEU A 180 8.42 -16.80 -20.79
CA LEU A 180 7.81 -18.11 -21.09
C LEU A 180 8.26 -18.63 -22.46
N HIS A 181 8.25 -17.77 -23.48
CA HIS A 181 8.77 -18.08 -24.80
C HIS A 181 10.26 -18.50 -24.75
N ALA A 182 11.09 -17.68 -24.10
CA ALA A 182 12.53 -17.96 -23.99
C ALA A 182 12.84 -19.26 -23.23
N THR A 183 11.93 -19.70 -22.36
CA THR A 183 12.03 -20.96 -21.61
C THR A 183 11.23 -22.11 -22.25
N LYS A 184 10.74 -21.92 -23.48
CA LYS A 184 9.95 -22.90 -24.26
C LYS A 184 8.66 -23.35 -23.59
N LYS A 185 8.11 -22.55 -22.66
CA LYS A 185 6.81 -22.77 -22.01
C LYS A 185 5.70 -22.19 -22.88
N TYR A 186 5.53 -22.72 -24.09
CA TYR A 186 4.66 -22.13 -25.12
C TYR A 186 3.16 -22.23 -24.81
N ASP A 187 2.73 -23.27 -24.08
CA ASP A 187 1.35 -23.37 -23.59
C ASP A 187 1.01 -22.23 -22.63
N ASP A 188 1.89 -21.95 -21.66
CA ASP A 188 1.73 -20.85 -20.72
C ASP A 188 1.82 -19.50 -21.43
N GLU A 189 2.70 -19.34 -22.43
CA GLU A 189 2.81 -18.14 -23.25
C GLU A 189 1.47 -17.85 -23.94
N LEU A 190 0.90 -18.88 -24.60
CA LEU A 190 -0.38 -18.77 -25.28
C LEU A 190 -1.48 -18.34 -24.32
N ALA A 191 -1.57 -18.97 -23.15
CA ALA A 191 -2.59 -18.65 -22.14
C ALA A 191 -2.51 -17.18 -21.69
N VAL A 192 -1.29 -16.64 -21.53
CA VAL A 192 -1.10 -15.21 -21.19
C VAL A 192 -1.60 -14.30 -22.32
N TYR A 193 -1.32 -14.62 -23.58
CA TYR A 193 -1.79 -13.79 -24.70
C TYR A 193 -3.29 -13.88 -24.94
N GLU A 194 -3.90 -15.06 -24.79
CA GLU A 194 -5.34 -15.22 -24.86
C GLU A 194 -6.03 -14.43 -23.74
N ALA A 195 -5.52 -14.50 -22.51
CA ALA A 195 -5.99 -13.67 -21.41
C ALA A 195 -5.87 -12.17 -21.72
N MET A 196 -4.76 -11.74 -22.35
CA MET A 196 -4.56 -10.34 -22.75
C MET A 196 -5.57 -9.92 -23.82
N LYS A 197 -5.86 -10.78 -24.80
CA LYS A 197 -6.85 -10.52 -25.85
C LYS A 197 -8.24 -10.30 -25.27
N THR A 198 -8.64 -11.13 -24.30
CA THR A 198 -9.96 -11.07 -23.68
C THR A 198 -10.10 -9.91 -22.69
N GLN A 199 -9.08 -9.68 -21.84
CA GLN A 199 -9.17 -8.70 -20.76
C GLN A 199 -8.82 -7.28 -21.21
N PHE A 200 -7.97 -7.13 -22.23
CA PHE A 200 -7.45 -5.82 -22.67
C PHE A 200 -7.62 -5.57 -24.18
N PRO A 201 -8.78 -5.87 -24.80
CA PRO A 201 -8.94 -5.89 -26.26
C PRO A 201 -8.73 -4.53 -26.93
N ARG A 202 -8.96 -3.43 -26.20
CA ARG A 202 -8.85 -2.05 -26.73
C ARG A 202 -7.46 -1.44 -26.55
N THR A 203 -6.56 -2.13 -25.87
CA THR A 203 -5.19 -1.65 -25.68
C THR A 203 -4.36 -1.89 -26.94
N ALA A 204 -3.32 -1.08 -27.16
CA ALA A 204 -2.43 -1.27 -28.32
C ALA A 204 -1.80 -2.68 -28.37
N LEU A 205 -1.53 -3.29 -27.21
CA LEU A 205 -1.04 -4.66 -27.12
C LEU A 205 -2.15 -5.68 -27.41
N GLY A 206 -3.34 -5.51 -26.84
CA GLY A 206 -4.48 -6.40 -27.09
C GLY A 206 -4.95 -6.42 -28.54
N MET A 207 -5.03 -5.25 -29.20
CA MET A 207 -5.43 -5.16 -30.61
C MET A 207 -4.45 -5.87 -31.56
N ASN A 208 -3.17 -5.93 -31.19
CA ASN A 208 -2.10 -6.49 -32.03
C ASN A 208 -1.59 -7.85 -31.51
N ILE A 209 -2.38 -8.53 -30.66
CA ILE A 209 -1.93 -9.74 -29.95
C ILE A 209 -1.96 -11.00 -30.81
N ASP A 210 -2.78 -11.03 -31.86
CA ASP A 210 -3.04 -12.22 -32.68
C ASP A 210 -1.77 -12.81 -33.29
N LYS A 211 -0.85 -11.97 -33.78
CA LYS A 211 0.44 -12.45 -34.30
C LYS A 211 1.27 -13.20 -33.25
N TYR A 212 1.14 -12.82 -31.97
CA TYR A 212 1.86 -13.46 -30.88
C TYR A 212 1.18 -14.76 -30.45
N ILE A 213 -0.16 -14.80 -30.48
CA ILE A 213 -0.96 -16.02 -30.28
C ILE A 213 -0.61 -17.07 -31.33
N GLU A 214 -0.64 -16.69 -32.61
CA GLU A 214 -0.34 -17.62 -33.71
C GLU A 214 1.10 -18.11 -33.67
N ARG A 215 2.07 -17.24 -33.33
CA ARG A 215 3.45 -17.65 -33.08
C ARG A 215 3.56 -18.67 -31.93
N ALA A 216 2.89 -18.43 -30.81
CA ALA A 216 2.92 -19.33 -29.66
C ALA A 216 2.33 -20.69 -30.01
N LYS A 217 1.20 -20.74 -30.74
CA LYS A 217 0.61 -21.99 -31.25
C LYS A 217 1.56 -22.75 -32.16
N ALA A 218 2.23 -22.08 -33.09
CA ALA A 218 3.17 -22.70 -34.02
C ALA A 218 4.48 -23.18 -33.37
N SER A 219 4.77 -22.74 -32.13
CA SER A 219 5.98 -23.13 -31.40
C SER A 219 5.78 -24.34 -30.48
N LYS A 220 4.53 -24.77 -30.25
CA LYS A 220 4.18 -25.98 -29.50
C LYS A 220 4.62 -27.23 -30.26
#